data_AF-A0A821TA99-F1
#
_entry.id   AF-A0A821TA99-F1
#
_cell.length_a   1.000
_cell.length_b   1.000
_cell.length_c   1.000
_cell.angle_alpha   90.00
_cell.angle_beta   90.00
_cell.angle_gamma   90.00
#
_symmetry.space_group_name_H-M   'P 1'
#
loop_
_entity.id
_entity.type
_entity.pdbx_description
1 polymer ?
#
loop_
_entity_poly.entity_id
_entity_poly.type
_entity_poly.pdbx_seq_one_letter_code
_entity_poly.pdbx_strand_id
1 'polypeptide(L)'
;MAVTAVPTASLTAMQRRRRMAENYLVIWVDGNIDPTNEDGQNTLAQLRCVVNEVNPCTTTEECIQHLDENKEKTAFVISSGVLGQYLVPNIHDIPTLDAIYIFGSNKQRHESWAKNWTKIKGVHTSIKPICDPLQMAVKQCNQHNIS
;
A
#
# COMPACT_ATOMS: atom_id res chain seq x y z
N MET A 1 10.58 -2.82 43.27
CA MET A 1 10.34 -2.48 41.86
C MET A 1 9.20 -3.35 41.37
N ALA A 2 8.04 -2.76 41.06
CA ALA A 2 6.88 -3.53 40.57
C ALA A 2 6.98 -3.68 39.05
N VAL A 3 7.17 -4.90 38.57
CA VAL A 3 6.93 -5.28 37.17
C VAL A 3 5.42 -5.36 36.98
N THR A 4 4.84 -4.36 36.31
CA THR A 4 3.44 -4.37 35.93
C THR A 4 3.22 -5.48 34.91
N ALA A 5 2.49 -6.52 35.31
CA ALA A 5 2.05 -7.58 34.41
C ALA A 5 1.08 -6.98 33.39
N VAL A 6 1.45 -6.99 32.11
CA VAL A 6 0.56 -6.60 31.03
C VAL A 6 -0.55 -7.66 30.91
N PRO A 7 -1.83 -7.30 30.98
CA PRO A 7 -2.92 -8.27 30.95
C PRO A 7 -2.93 -9.05 29.62
N THR A 8 -3.15 -10.37 29.71
CA THR A 8 -3.06 -11.35 28.60
C THR A 8 -3.94 -10.99 27.39
N ALA A 9 -5.09 -10.33 27.62
CA ALA A 9 -5.97 -9.81 26.56
C ALA A 9 -5.32 -8.70 25.72
N SER A 10 -4.41 -7.90 26.30
CA SER A 10 -3.66 -6.89 25.56
C SER A 10 -2.58 -7.52 24.68
N LEU A 11 -1.95 -8.60 25.15
CA LEU A 11 -0.94 -9.34 24.37
C LEU A 11 -1.57 -10.03 23.14
N THR A 12 -2.73 -10.68 23.29
CA THR A 12 -3.42 -11.32 22.17
C THR A 12 -3.94 -10.30 21.15
N ALA A 13 -4.47 -9.16 21.61
CA ALA A 13 -4.86 -8.06 20.74
C ALA A 13 -3.66 -7.47 19.98
N MET A 14 -2.51 -7.26 20.65
CA MET A 14 -1.28 -6.79 20.01
C MET A 14 -0.73 -7.79 18.98
N GLN A 15 -0.73 -9.08 19.29
CA GLN A 15 -0.29 -10.13 18.36
C GLN A 15 -1.23 -10.28 17.15
N ARG A 16 -2.55 -10.13 17.36
CA ARG A 16 -3.53 -10.17 16.27
C ARG A 16 -3.42 -8.93 15.37
N ARG A 17 -3.21 -7.75 15.96
CA ARG A 17 -2.89 -6.51 15.21
C ARG A 17 -1.63 -6.67 14.36
N ARG A 18 -0.58 -7.29 14.93
CA ARG A 18 0.68 -7.52 14.23
C ARG A 18 0.51 -8.46 13.03
N ARG A 19 -0.15 -9.61 13.22
CA ARG A 19 -0.46 -10.54 12.12
C ARG A 19 -1.35 -9.93 11.03
N MET A 20 -2.32 -9.10 11.39
CA MET A 20 -3.17 -8.45 10.38
C MET A 20 -2.40 -7.41 9.57
N ALA A 21 -1.52 -6.64 10.20
CA ALA A 21 -0.64 -5.72 9.48
C ALA A 21 0.44 -6.45 8.63
N GLU A 22 0.77 -7.71 8.97
CA GLU A 22 1.63 -8.60 8.16
C GLU A 22 0.89 -9.18 6.93
N ASN A 23 -0.45 -9.15 6.90
CA ASN A 23 -1.24 -9.62 5.76
C ASN A 23 -1.40 -8.57 4.65
N TYR A 24 -0.93 -7.34 4.87
CA TYR A 24 -1.03 -6.26 3.91
C TYR A 24 0.36 -5.85 3.45
N LEU A 25 0.49 -5.66 2.14
CA LEU A 25 1.69 -5.17 1.50
C LEU A 25 1.36 -3.93 0.68
N VAL A 26 2.19 -2.90 0.77
CA VAL A 26 2.19 -1.78 -0.17
C VAL A 26 3.39 -1.91 -1.08
N ILE A 27 3.16 -1.87 -2.40
CA ILE A 27 4.22 -1.81 -3.40
C ILE A 27 4.21 -0.40 -4.01
N TRP A 28 5.32 0.33 -3.88
CA TRP A 28 5.45 1.68 -4.42
C TRP A 28 6.34 1.66 -5.67
N VAL A 29 5.76 1.91 -6.85
CA VAL A 29 6.40 1.75 -8.14
C VAL A 29 6.65 3.11 -8.81
N ASP A 30 7.90 3.51 -8.91
CA ASP A 30 8.33 4.72 -9.61
C ASP A 30 9.76 4.55 -10.14
N GLY A 31 9.96 4.82 -11.42
CA GLY A 31 11.28 4.70 -12.06
C GLY A 31 12.26 5.77 -11.60
N ASN A 32 11.78 6.79 -10.88
CA ASN A 32 12.60 7.83 -10.29
C ASN A 32 12.47 7.84 -8.75
N ILE A 33 12.06 6.72 -8.13
CA ILE A 33 12.19 6.56 -6.68
C ILE A 33 13.68 6.70 -6.33
N ASP A 34 13.96 7.74 -5.55
CA ASP A 34 15.18 7.84 -4.79
C ASP A 34 14.78 7.81 -3.30
N PRO A 35 14.89 6.64 -2.65
CA PRO A 35 14.50 6.51 -1.24
C PRO A 35 15.49 7.22 -0.29
N THR A 36 16.56 7.82 -0.83
CA THR A 36 17.56 8.55 -0.06
C THR A 36 17.31 10.06 -0.03
N ASN A 37 16.50 10.59 -0.96
CA ASN A 37 16.13 11.99 -0.97
C ASN A 37 14.97 12.31 0.00
N GLU A 38 14.77 13.59 0.32
CA GLU A 38 13.79 14.02 1.32
C GLU A 38 12.34 13.62 0.95
N ASP A 39 11.96 13.81 -0.31
CA ASP A 39 10.61 13.48 -0.80
C ASP A 39 10.32 11.98 -0.74
N GLY A 40 11.29 11.16 -1.10
CA GLY A 40 11.22 9.71 -1.05
C GLY A 40 11.18 9.18 0.37
N GLN A 41 12.04 9.71 1.25
CA GLN A 41 12.00 9.36 2.68
C GLN A 41 10.69 9.76 3.34
N ASN A 42 10.16 10.96 3.03
CA ASN A 42 8.89 11.43 3.57
C ASN A 42 7.70 10.57 3.08
N THR A 43 7.71 10.20 1.80
CA THR A 43 6.70 9.29 1.23
C THR A 43 6.75 7.92 1.89
N LEU A 44 7.94 7.32 2.00
CA LEU A 44 8.14 6.04 2.68
C LEU A 44 7.74 6.09 4.16
N ALA A 45 8.09 7.16 4.87
CA ALA A 45 7.73 7.34 6.27
C ALA A 45 6.21 7.38 6.44
N GLN A 46 5.50 8.13 5.59
CA GLN A 46 4.04 8.20 5.62
C GLN A 46 3.38 6.86 5.30
N LEU A 47 3.88 6.11 4.32
CA LEU A 47 3.37 4.77 4.00
C LEU A 47 3.62 3.77 5.13
N ARG A 48 4.81 3.80 5.76
CA ARG A 48 5.17 2.95 6.89
C ARG A 48 4.38 3.25 8.17
N CYS A 49 3.82 4.44 8.30
CA CYS A 49 2.86 4.74 9.37
C CYS A 49 1.52 4.02 9.19
N VAL A 50 1.23 3.51 7.99
CA VAL A 50 -0.04 2.87 7.64
C VAL A 50 0.08 1.35 7.53
N VAL A 51 1.12 0.87 6.85
CA VAL A 51 1.38 -0.56 6.61
C VAL A 51 2.81 -0.88 7.01
N ASN A 52 3.02 -2.03 7.64
CA ASN A 52 4.35 -2.44 8.12
C ASN A 52 5.30 -2.77 6.97
N GLU A 53 4.77 -3.32 5.88
CA GLU A 53 5.53 -3.77 4.72
C GLU A 53 5.30 -2.85 3.52
N VAL A 54 6.37 -2.15 3.12
CA VAL A 54 6.37 -1.24 1.98
C VAL A 54 7.57 -1.59 1.10
N ASN A 55 7.31 -2.10 -0.10
CA ASN A 55 8.31 -2.52 -1.07
C ASN A 55 8.41 -1.48 -2.19
N PRO A 56 9.46 -0.64 -2.22
CA PRO A 56 9.71 0.23 -3.37
C PRO A 56 10.16 -0.60 -4.56
N CYS A 57 9.72 -0.22 -5.76
CA CYS A 57 10.10 -0.82 -7.02
C CYS A 57 10.40 0.26 -8.05
N THR A 58 11.43 0.04 -8.86
CA THR A 58 11.82 0.98 -9.92
C THR A 58 11.34 0.53 -11.29
N THR A 59 10.94 -0.73 -11.44
CA THR A 59 10.50 -1.32 -12.69
C THR A 59 9.14 -2.02 -12.58
N THR A 60 8.52 -2.27 -13.72
CA THR A 60 7.27 -3.04 -13.79
C THR A 60 7.48 -4.50 -13.42
N GLU A 61 8.63 -5.06 -13.80
CA GLU A 61 9.00 -6.46 -13.58
C GLU A 61 9.21 -6.72 -12.08
N GLU A 62 9.88 -5.82 -11.38
CA GLU A 62 10.10 -5.90 -9.93
C GLU A 62 8.77 -5.87 -9.16
N CYS A 63 7.84 -5.01 -9.57
CA CYS A 63 6.50 -4.97 -8.99
C CYS A 63 5.74 -6.30 -9.18
N ILE A 64 5.78 -6.87 -10.39
CA ILE A 64 5.12 -8.14 -10.70
C ILE A 64 5.75 -9.27 -9.88
N GLN A 65 7.08 -9.31 -9.78
CA GLN A 65 7.79 -10.28 -8.97
C GLN A 65 7.35 -10.22 -7.50
N HIS A 66 7.26 -9.02 -6.91
CA HIS A 66 6.78 -8.90 -5.53
C HIS A 66 5.33 -9.36 -5.35
N LEU A 67 4.45 -9.09 -6.32
CA LEU A 67 3.07 -9.61 -6.28
C LEU A 67 3.04 -11.14 -6.38
N ASP A 68 3.92 -11.73 -7.19
CA ASP A 68 4.03 -13.17 -7.34
C ASP A 68 4.63 -13.88 -6.11
N GLU A 69 5.56 -13.23 -5.41
CA GLU A 69 6.20 -13.75 -4.20
C GLU A 69 5.30 -13.64 -2.96
N ASN A 70 4.30 -12.77 -2.97
CA ASN A 70 3.45 -12.46 -1.81
C ASN A 70 1.96 -12.80 -2.07
N LYS A 71 1.67 -13.95 -2.68
CA LYS A 71 0.30 -14.39 -3.06
C LYS A 71 -0.62 -14.66 -1.88
N GLU A 72 -0.10 -14.72 -0.66
CA GLU A 72 -0.85 -14.87 0.57
C GLU A 72 -1.27 -13.53 1.20
N LYS A 73 -0.72 -12.40 0.73
CA LYS A 73 -0.99 -11.06 1.26
C LYS A 73 -1.93 -10.28 0.34
N THR A 74 -2.74 -9.42 0.94
CA THR A 74 -3.49 -8.40 0.19
C THR A 74 -2.55 -7.26 -0.17
N ALA A 75 -2.39 -7.01 -1.46
CA ALA A 75 -1.48 -6.00 -1.97
C ALA A 75 -2.22 -4.72 -2.38
N PHE A 76 -1.55 -3.60 -2.14
CA PHE A 76 -1.88 -2.28 -2.68
C PHE A 76 -0.72 -1.78 -3.52
N VAL A 77 -1.00 -1.29 -4.73
CA VAL A 77 0.04 -0.75 -5.60
C VAL A 77 -0.13 0.77 -5.69
N ILE A 78 0.94 1.51 -5.44
CA ILE A 78 1.02 2.94 -5.68
C ILE A 78 2.00 3.12 -6.83
N SER A 79 1.56 3.63 -7.97
CA SER A 79 2.42 3.74 -9.16
C SER A 79 2.53 5.19 -9.65
N SER A 80 3.69 5.55 -10.19
CA SER A 80 3.84 6.79 -10.94
C SER A 80 2.91 6.80 -12.14
N GLY A 81 2.45 7.98 -12.56
CA GLY A 81 1.47 8.05 -13.65
C GLY A 81 1.97 7.59 -15.03
N VAL A 82 3.29 7.58 -15.26
CA VAL A 82 3.88 7.05 -16.50
C VAL A 82 4.03 5.54 -16.41
N LEU A 83 4.67 5.02 -15.35
CA LEU A 83 4.84 3.57 -15.20
C LEU A 83 3.51 2.85 -15.01
N GLY A 84 2.56 3.46 -14.29
CA GLY A 84 1.24 2.91 -14.05
C GLY A 84 0.49 2.60 -15.35
N GLN A 85 0.69 3.39 -16.41
CA GLN A 85 0.05 3.15 -17.70
C GLN A 85 0.50 1.83 -18.35
N TYR A 86 1.75 1.42 -18.10
CA TYR A 86 2.31 0.15 -18.58
C TYR A 86 2.10 -1.00 -17.59
N LEU A 87 2.12 -0.70 -16.29
CA LEU A 87 1.99 -1.69 -15.23
C LEU A 87 0.57 -2.24 -15.11
N VAL A 88 -0.43 -1.34 -15.06
CA VAL A 88 -1.82 -1.70 -14.71
C VAL A 88 -2.41 -2.79 -15.59
N PRO A 89 -2.24 -2.79 -16.94
CA PRO A 89 -2.73 -3.87 -17.79
C PRO A 89 -2.25 -5.27 -17.39
N ASN A 90 -1.07 -5.38 -16.78
CA ASN A 90 -0.46 -6.66 -16.42
C ASN A 90 -0.88 -7.16 -15.03
N ILE A 91 -1.29 -6.26 -14.13
CA ILE A 91 -1.56 -6.60 -12.72
C ILE A 91 -3.03 -6.50 -12.33
N HIS A 92 -3.86 -5.87 -13.17
CA HIS A 92 -5.28 -5.63 -12.89
C HIS A 92 -6.05 -6.89 -12.50
N ASP A 93 -5.77 -8.03 -13.11
CA ASP A 93 -6.51 -9.28 -12.87
C ASP A 93 -6.00 -10.07 -11.65
N ILE A 94 -4.91 -9.65 -11.00
CA ILE A 94 -4.33 -10.37 -9.86
C ILE A 94 -5.30 -10.34 -8.67
N PRO A 95 -5.80 -11.49 -8.17
CA PRO A 95 -6.87 -11.51 -7.15
C PRO A 95 -6.48 -10.86 -5.82
N THR A 96 -5.22 -10.98 -5.43
CA THR A 96 -4.68 -10.42 -4.18
C THR A 96 -4.41 -8.92 -4.25
N LEU A 97 -4.48 -8.32 -5.44
CA LEU A 97 -4.37 -6.88 -5.62
C LEU A 97 -5.74 -6.23 -5.42
N ASP A 98 -5.90 -5.51 -4.30
CA ASP A 98 -7.17 -4.88 -3.93
C ASP A 98 -7.38 -3.52 -4.60
N ALA A 99 -6.35 -2.68 -4.54
CA ALA A 99 -6.42 -1.33 -5.11
C ALA A 99 -5.09 -0.86 -5.67
N ILE A 100 -5.22 0.00 -6.70
CA ILE A 100 -4.13 0.71 -7.34
C ILE A 100 -4.38 2.21 -7.15
N TYR A 101 -3.33 2.95 -6.78
CA TYR A 101 -3.34 4.41 -6.70
C TYR A 101 -2.28 4.95 -7.64
N ILE A 102 -2.65 6.00 -8.38
CA ILE A 102 -1.68 6.71 -9.23
C ILE A 102 -1.20 7.93 -8.48
N PHE A 103 0.11 8.03 -8.27
CA PHE A 103 0.75 9.14 -7.56
C PHE A 103 1.68 9.89 -8.53
N GLY A 104 1.42 11.17 -8.76
CA GLY A 104 2.25 11.97 -9.67
C GLY A 104 1.72 13.38 -9.89
N SER A 105 2.57 14.25 -10.43
CA SER A 105 2.30 15.68 -10.57
C SER A 105 1.23 16.03 -11.63
N ASN A 106 1.03 15.20 -12.65
CA ASN A 106 0.13 15.50 -13.78
C ASN A 106 -1.20 14.73 -13.72
N LYS A 107 -2.04 15.09 -12.74
CA LYS A 107 -3.31 14.40 -12.46
C LYS A 107 -4.22 14.24 -13.69
N GLN A 108 -4.51 15.32 -14.42
CA GLN A 108 -5.45 15.29 -15.55
C GLN A 108 -5.00 14.31 -16.66
N ARG A 109 -3.70 14.27 -16.96
CA ARG A 109 -3.16 13.33 -17.95
C ARG A 109 -3.44 11.89 -17.53
N HIS A 110 -3.23 11.57 -16.25
CA HIS A 110 -3.35 10.20 -15.78
C HIS A 110 -4.78 9.75 -15.54
N GLU A 111 -5.69 10.66 -15.14
CA GLU A 111 -7.12 10.36 -14.96
C GLU A 111 -7.79 9.83 -16.23
N SER A 112 -7.35 10.31 -17.41
CA SER A 112 -7.93 9.95 -18.70
C SER A 112 -7.84 8.44 -19.01
N TRP A 113 -6.72 7.79 -18.67
CA TRP A 113 -6.55 6.35 -18.85
C TRP A 113 -6.89 5.57 -17.58
N ALA A 114 -6.71 6.17 -16.40
CA ALA A 114 -6.95 5.51 -15.12
C ALA A 114 -8.42 5.09 -14.95
N LYS A 115 -9.36 5.90 -15.43
CA LYS A 115 -10.80 5.63 -15.36
C LYS A 115 -11.25 4.34 -16.07
N ASN A 116 -10.40 3.79 -16.96
CA ASN A 116 -10.70 2.55 -17.66
C ASN A 116 -10.44 1.30 -16.81
N TRP A 117 -9.87 1.44 -15.61
CA TRP A 117 -9.46 0.33 -14.75
C TRP A 117 -10.18 0.38 -13.40
N THR A 118 -10.98 -0.65 -13.11
CA THR A 118 -11.85 -0.71 -11.90
C THR A 118 -11.08 -0.80 -10.58
N LYS A 119 -9.84 -1.30 -10.63
CA LYS A 119 -8.94 -1.38 -9.46
C LYS A 119 -8.21 -0.08 -9.19
N ILE A 120 -8.20 0.89 -10.11
CA ILE A 120 -7.65 2.21 -9.81
C ILE A 120 -8.65 2.98 -8.96
N LYS A 121 -8.26 3.32 -7.73
CA LYS A 121 -9.11 4.03 -6.77
C LYS A 121 -8.90 5.54 -6.75
N GLY A 122 -7.82 6.03 -7.36
CA GLY A 122 -7.61 7.45 -7.51
C GLY A 122 -6.28 7.84 -8.14
N VAL A 123 -6.25 9.09 -8.60
CA VAL A 123 -5.05 9.77 -9.10
C VAL A 123 -4.79 10.98 -8.20
N HIS A 124 -3.61 11.01 -7.59
CA HIS A 124 -3.26 11.97 -6.54
C HIS A 124 -1.91 12.62 -6.80
N THR A 125 -1.80 13.89 -6.41
CA THR A 125 -0.55 14.67 -6.46
C THR A 125 0.18 14.70 -5.11
N SER A 126 -0.42 14.10 -4.07
CA SER A 126 0.16 13.96 -2.73
C SER A 126 -0.15 12.57 -2.18
N ILE A 127 0.66 12.10 -1.24
CA ILE A 127 0.52 10.76 -0.65
C ILE A 127 -0.59 10.68 0.41
N LYS A 128 -0.87 11.78 1.12
CA LYS A 128 -1.85 11.81 2.23
C LYS A 128 -3.24 11.25 1.86
N PRO A 129 -3.86 11.63 0.72
CA PRO A 129 -5.16 11.10 0.32
C PRO A 129 -5.15 9.61 -0.03
N ILE A 130 -3.96 9.01 -0.22
CA ILE A 130 -3.76 7.58 -0.42
C ILE A 130 -3.61 6.88 0.95
N CYS A 131 -2.94 7.52 1.91
CA CYS A 131 -2.76 6.98 3.27
C CYS A 131 -4.08 6.75 4.01
N ASP A 132 -5.06 7.65 3.88
CA ASP A 132 -6.36 7.53 4.57
C ASP A 132 -7.14 6.24 4.20
N PRO A 133 -7.42 5.94 2.91
CA PRO A 133 -8.11 4.72 2.54
C PRO A 133 -7.29 3.46 2.83
N LEU A 134 -5.96 3.51 2.69
CA LEU A 134 -5.09 2.40 3.13
C LEU A 134 -5.23 2.16 4.63
N GLN A 135 -5.23 3.21 5.44
CA GLN A 135 -5.36 3.10 6.88
C GLN A 135 -6.74 2.57 7.27
N MET A 136 -7.80 2.96 6.55
CA MET A 136 -9.13 2.39 6.75
C MET A 136 -9.18 0.92 6.38
N ALA A 137 -8.59 0.49 5.26
CA ALA A 137 -8.55 -0.91 4.86
C ALA A 137 -7.83 -1.78 5.91
N VAL A 138 -6.71 -1.29 6.44
CA VAL A 138 -5.97 -1.96 7.52
C VAL A 138 -6.74 -1.92 8.86
N LYS A 139 -7.46 -0.82 9.16
CA LYS A 139 -8.19 -0.65 10.43
C LYS A 139 -9.56 -1.31 10.47
N GLN A 140 -10.29 -1.43 9.37
CA GLN A 140 -11.64 -2.02 9.33
C GLN A 140 -11.65 -3.49 9.80
N CYS A 141 -10.49 -4.16 9.78
CA CYS A 141 -10.30 -5.48 10.37
C CYS A 141 -10.21 -5.49 11.92
N ASN A 142 -9.97 -4.34 12.58
CA ASN A 142 -9.98 -4.25 14.05
C ASN A 142 -11.40 -4.22 14.64
N GLN A 143 -12.42 -3.87 13.86
CA GLN A 143 -13.78 -3.62 14.36
C GLN A 143 -14.79 -4.71 14.00
N HIS A 144 -14.46 -5.65 13.10
CA HIS A 144 -15.38 -6.72 12.68
C HIS A 144 -15.36 -7.98 13.56
N ASN A 145 -14.84 -7.90 14.78
CA ASN A 145 -14.77 -9.04 15.70
C ASN A 145 -15.30 -8.71 17.11
N ILE A 146 -16.30 -7.83 17.18
CA ILE A 146 -17.17 -7.66 18.35
C ILE A 146 -18.58 -8.10 17.94
N SER A 147 -18.79 -9.41 17.95
CA SER A 147 -20.08 -10.08 18.15
C SER A 147 -19.78 -11.40 18.85
#